data_AF-A0AA96VX93-F1
#
_entry.id   AF-A0AA96VX93-F1
#
_cell.length_a   1.000
_cell.length_b   1.000
_cell.length_c   1.000
_cell.angle_alpha   90.00
_cell.angle_beta   90.00
_cell.angle_gamma   90.00
#
_symmetry.space_group_name_H-M   'P 1'
#
loop_
_entity.id
_entity.type
_entity.pdbx_description
1 polymer ?
#
loop_
_entity_poly.entity_id
_entity_poly.type
_entity_poly.pdbx_seq_one_letter_code
_entity_poly.pdbx_strand_id
1 'polypeptide(L)' 'MTRYSLDRLHEEVAYVAFHFHWPYHDIMQLDHRERQRWVAEIARINERVNEQGGGRR' A
#
# COMPACT_ATOMS: atom_id res chain seq x y z
N MET A 1 13.45 -11.84 16.30
CA MET A 1 13.84 -11.17 15.04
C MET A 1 12.90 -11.63 13.94
N THR A 2 11.80 -10.90 13.74
CA THR A 2 10.85 -11.18 12.65
C THR A 2 11.54 -10.81 11.34
N ARG A 3 12.10 -11.80 10.64
CA ARG A 3 12.59 -11.61 9.27
C ARG A 3 11.42 -11.05 8.47
N TYR A 4 11.65 -9.93 7.79
CA TYR A 4 10.71 -9.45 6.79
C TYR A 4 10.59 -10.56 5.73
N SER A 5 9.47 -11.27 5.73
CA SER A 5 9.25 -12.33 4.73
C SER A 5 9.21 -11.67 3.36
N LEU A 6 9.94 -12.24 2.40
CA LEU A 6 9.96 -11.76 1.02
C LEU A 6 8.54 -11.66 0.44
N ASP A 7 7.65 -12.55 0.88
CA ASP A 7 6.23 -12.53 0.53
C ASP A 7 5.55 -11.23 0.94
N ARG A 8 5.81 -10.74 2.15
CA ARG A 8 5.24 -9.48 2.65
C ARG A 8 5.76 -8.27 1.88
N LEU A 9 7.03 -8.29 1.46
CA LEU A 9 7.58 -7.25 0.60
C LEU A 9 6.86 -7.21 -0.74
N HIS A 10 6.66 -8.37 -1.37
CA HIS A 10 5.96 -8.45 -2.66
C HIS A 10 4.50 -8.00 -2.54
N GLU A 11 3.81 -8.36 -1.46
CA GLU A 11 2.44 -7.89 -1.18
C GLU A 11 2.38 -6.37 -1.08
N GLU A 12 3.28 -5.74 -0.34
CA GLU A 12 3.32 -4.28 -0.20
C GLU A 12 3.59 -3.57 -1.52
N VAL A 13 4.54 -4.10 -2.29
CA VAL A 13 4.88 -3.53 -3.60
C VAL A 13 3.71 -3.67 -4.56
N ALA A 14 3.06 -4.84 -4.60
CA ALA A 14 1.88 -5.06 -5.43
C ALA A 14 0.73 -4.14 -5.02
N TYR A 15 0.50 -3.95 -3.71
CA TYR A 15 -0.54 -3.08 -3.19
C TYR A 15 -0.34 -1.61 -3.60
N VAL A 16 0.89 -1.10 -3.44
CA VAL A 16 1.24 0.27 -3.85
C VAL A 16 1.14 0.43 -5.38
N ALA A 17 1.68 -0.52 -6.15
CA ALA A 17 1.62 -0.50 -7.60
C ALA A 17 0.18 -0.55 -8.12
N PHE A 18 -0.70 -1.33 -7.48
CA PHE A 18 -2.10 -1.44 -7.87
C PHE A 18 -2.87 -0.12 -7.67
N HIS A 19 -2.62 0.60 -6.57
CA HIS A 19 -3.38 1.80 -6.24
C HIS A 19 -2.81 3.10 -6.84
N PHE A 20 -1.49 3.23 -6.94
CA PHE A 20 -0.85 4.45 -7.45
C PHE A 20 -0.22 4.28 -8.83
N HIS A 21 -0.21 3.06 -9.38
CA HIS A 21 0.40 2.74 -10.68
C HIS A 21 1.88 3.15 -10.78
N TRP A 22 2.56 3.25 -9.64
CA TRP A 22 3.99 3.50 -9.59
C TRP A 22 4.74 2.28 -10.15
N PRO A 23 5.82 2.50 -10.90
CA PRO A 23 6.59 1.41 -11.46
C PRO A 23 7.30 0.65 -10.33
N TYR A 24 7.41 -0.66 -10.48
CA TYR A 24 8.02 -1.57 -9.49
C TYR A 24 9.38 -1.06 -8.99
N HIS A 25 10.21 -0.54 -9.88
CA HIS A 25 11.55 -0.08 -9.54
C HIS A 25 11.55 1.10 -8.54
N ASP A 26 10.63 2.05 -8.68
CA ASP A 26 10.53 3.20 -7.76
C ASP A 26 10.09 2.74 -6.37
N ILE A 27 9.15 1.80 -6.30
CA ILE A 27 8.64 1.27 -5.02
C ILE A 27 9.72 0.45 -4.31
N MET A 28 10.57 -0.26 -5.07
CA MET A 28 11.70 -1.03 -4.53
C MET A 28 12.84 -0.15 -4.02
N GLN A 29 12.94 1.10 -4.48
CA GLN A 29 13.92 2.07 -3.95
C GLN A 29 13.48 2.70 -2.62
N LEU A 30 12.19 2.57 -2.25
CA LEU A 30 11.70 3.09 -0.98
C LEU A 30 12.23 2.28 0.19
N ASP A 31 12.63 2.99 1.24
CA ASP A 31 12.92 2.37 2.51
C ASP A 31 11.70 1.64 3.06
N HIS A 32 11.96 0.58 3.84
CA HIS A 32 10.90 -0.23 4.43
C HIS A 32 9.84 0.62 5.16
N ARG A 33 10.27 1.66 5.90
CA ARG A 33 9.36 2.55 6.65
C ARG A 33 8.52 3.43 5.73
N GLU A 34 9.09 3.92 4.63
CA GLU A 34 8.37 4.74 3.66
C GLU A 34 7.31 3.93 2.93
N ARG A 35 7.67 2.72 2.49
CA ARG A 35 6.69 1.81 1.86
C ARG A 35 5.54 1.48 2.81
N GLN A 36 5.81 1.18 4.08
CA GLN A 36 4.77 0.98 5.09
C GLN A 36 3.85 2.19 5.24
N ARG A 37 4.41 3.41 5.19
CA ARG A 37 3.63 4.64 5.27
C ARG A 37 2.67 4.75 4.09
N TRP A 38 3.14 4.48 2.87
CA TRP A 38 2.28 4.52 1.69
C TRP A 38 1.18 3.48 1.73
N VAL A 39 1.47 2.26 2.17
CA VAL A 39 0.45 1.22 2.39
C VAL A 39 -0.63 1.69 3.36
N ALA A 40 -0.24 2.33 4.48
CA ALA A 40 -1.19 2.86 5.46
C ALA A 40 -2.04 4.02 4.91
N GLU A 41 -1.45 4.91 4.10
CA GLU A 41 -2.19 6.01 3.47
C GLU A 41 -3.20 5.51 2.44
N ILE A 42 -2.84 4.50 1.63
CA ILE A 42 -3.77 3.86 0.71
C ILE A 42 -4.96 3.25 1.47
N ALA A 43 -4.70 2.54 2.57
CA ALA A 43 -5.76 1.97 3.40
C ALA A 43 -6.71 3.04 3.94
N ARG A 44 -6.18 4.16 4.46
CA ARG A 44 -6.98 5.31 4.94
C ARG A 44 -7.83 5.94 3.85
N ILE A 45 -7.30 6.07 2.64
CA ILE A 45 -8.06 6.61 1.50
C ILE A 45 -9.21 5.65 1.15
N ASN A 46 -8.94 4.35 1.07
CA ASN A 46 -9.95 3.34 0.74
C ASN A 46 -11.06 3.27 1.80
N GLU A 47 -10.71 3.34 3.09
CA GLU A 47 -11.67 3.41 4.20
C GLU A 47 -12.60 4.62 4.03
N ARG A 48 -12.02 5.81 3.85
CA ARG A 48 -12.78 7.05 3.64
C ARG A 48 -13.66 7.02 2.38
N VAL A 49 -13.20 6.41 1.30
CA VAL A 49 -13.98 6.28 0.05
C VAL A 49 -15.15 5.31 0.25
N ASN A 50 -14.91 4.19 0.93
CA ASN A 50 -15.96 3.21 1.24
C ASN A 50 -17.02 3.77 2.19
N GLU A 51 -16.61 4.56 3.19
CA GLU A 51 -17.54 5.26 4.11
C GLU A 51 -18.43 6.26 3.35
N GLN A 52 -17.87 7.00 2.40
CA GLN A 52 -18.63 7.96 1.59
C GLN A 52 -19.49 7.30 0.51
N GLY A 53 -19.04 6.18 -0.06
CA GLY A 53 -19.78 5.40 -1.06
C GLY A 53 -20.91 4.56 -0.46
N GLY A 54 -20.77 4.17 0.81
CA GLY A 54 -21.76 3.38 1.55
C GLY A 54 -23.02 4.15 1.97
N GLY A 55 -22.97 5.49 2.00
CA GLY A 55 -24.13 6.34 2.31
C GLY A 55 -25.08 6.60 1.14
N ARG A 56 -24.83 5.99 -0.03
CA ARG A 56 -25.60 6.20 -1.27
C ARG A 56 -26.38 4.97 -1.74
N ARG A 57 -26.58 3.99 -0.86
CA ARG A 57 -27.43 2.80 -1.11
C ARG A 57 -28.63 2.78 -0.19
#